data_AF-A0AAC9V693-F1
#
_entry.id   AF-A0AAC9V693-F1
#
_cell.length_a   1.000
_cell.length_b   1.000
_cell.length_c   1.000
_cell.angle_alpha   90.00
_cell.angle_beta   90.00
_cell.angle_gamma   90.00
#
_symmetry.space_group_name_H-M   'P 1'
#
loop_
_entity.id
_entity.type
_entity.pdbx_description
1 polymer ?
#
loop_
_entity_poly.entity_id
_entity_poly.type
_entity_poly.pdbx_seq_one_letter_code
_entity_poly.pdbx_strand_id
1 'polypeptide(L)'
;MKEAIITDLNGLLVDVALVDDRETGYLPIYDTQADDGEPQLRGYRVALPVPGGLHRPRFDREAYDVHLEALEAYTDDLAAWEGLPEDERGDPPTAPDTPAFWTEGLTPEEIEALQPGPSKPSPIEQLQADNTLLLLDLAETQARQAQAEQDNALQLLTIAELECRQQQTEQDYAALLLALAEGEVR
;
A
#
# COMPACT_ATOMS: atom_id res chain seq x y z
N MET A 1 -14.44 33.86 4.12
CA MET A 1 -14.93 32.69 4.87
C MET A 1 -13.85 31.64 4.82
N LYS A 2 -13.45 31.09 5.96
CA LYS A 2 -12.40 30.08 6.09
C LYS A 2 -12.87 28.89 6.90
N GLU A 3 -12.14 27.79 6.79
CA GLU A 3 -12.39 26.59 7.58
C GLU A 3 -11.83 26.77 9.00
N ALA A 4 -12.62 26.39 9.99
CA ALA A 4 -12.22 26.20 11.37
C ALA A 4 -12.51 24.76 11.77
N ILE A 5 -11.60 24.18 12.53
CA ILE A 5 -11.66 22.78 12.95
C ILE A 5 -12.38 22.70 14.28
N ILE A 6 -13.40 21.85 14.37
CA ILE A 6 -14.02 21.49 15.64
C ILE A 6 -13.23 20.33 16.23
N THR A 7 -12.72 20.54 17.45
CA THR A 7 -11.99 19.53 18.21
C THR A 7 -12.76 19.11 19.46
N ASP A 8 -12.47 17.90 19.94
CA ASP A 8 -12.94 17.44 21.25
C ASP A 8 -12.14 18.09 22.40
N LEU A 9 -12.44 17.69 23.64
CA LEU A 9 -11.70 18.16 24.83
C LEU A 9 -10.22 17.77 24.85
N ASN A 10 -9.83 16.77 24.05
CA ASN A 10 -8.45 16.29 23.89
C ASN A 10 -7.73 16.95 22.70
N GLY A 11 -8.39 17.87 21.99
CA GLY A 11 -7.86 18.52 20.81
C GLY A 11 -7.95 17.68 19.53
N LEU A 12 -8.55 16.48 19.56
CA LEU A 12 -8.69 15.65 18.37
C LEU A 12 -9.71 16.26 17.42
N LEU A 13 -9.39 16.29 16.12
CA LEU A 13 -10.30 16.73 15.08
C LEU A 13 -11.57 15.86 15.06
N VAL A 14 -12.74 16.50 15.19
CA VAL A 14 -14.06 15.88 15.14
C VAL A 14 -14.83 16.29 13.89
N ASP A 15 -14.81 17.58 13.55
CA ASP A 15 -15.60 18.14 12.45
C ASP A 15 -14.96 19.43 11.90
N VAL A 16 -15.49 19.97 10.81
CA VAL A 16 -15.05 21.23 10.19
C VAL A 16 -16.25 22.17 10.04
N ALA A 17 -16.07 23.41 10.49
CA ALA A 17 -17.03 24.49 10.36
C ALA A 17 -16.49 25.63 9.50
N LEU A 18 -17.37 26.33 8.78
CA LEU A 18 -16.99 27.54 8.06
C LEU A 18 -17.20 28.76 8.96
N VAL A 19 -16.18 29.62 9.07
CA VAL A 19 -16.18 30.83 9.89
C VAL A 19 -15.72 32.04 9.09
N ASP A 20 -15.86 33.22 9.67
CA ASP A 20 -15.33 34.46 9.08
C ASP A 20 -13.79 34.45 9.08
N ASP A 21 -13.18 35.11 8.11
CA ASP A 21 -11.71 35.15 7.97
C ASP A 21 -11.03 35.84 9.17
N ARG A 22 -11.79 36.69 9.88
CA ARG A 22 -11.35 37.43 11.07
C ARG A 22 -11.27 36.60 12.35
N GLU A 23 -11.91 35.44 12.43
CA GLU A 23 -11.80 34.58 13.62
C GLU A 23 -10.38 34.00 13.72
N THR A 24 -9.66 34.17 14.82
CA THR A 24 -8.29 33.66 14.99
C THR A 24 -8.15 32.86 16.29
N GLY A 25 -7.20 31.93 16.33
CA GLY A 25 -6.93 31.11 17.51
C GLY A 25 -7.97 30.02 17.73
N TYR A 26 -8.25 29.69 18.98
CA TYR A 26 -9.24 28.68 19.35
C TYR A 26 -10.29 29.24 20.32
N LEU A 27 -11.53 28.79 20.18
CA LEU A 27 -12.68 29.25 20.96
C LEU A 27 -13.40 28.06 21.60
N PRO A 28 -13.76 28.11 22.90
CA PRO A 28 -14.51 27.02 23.54
C PRO A 28 -15.92 26.90 22.96
N ILE A 29 -16.36 25.65 22.77
CA ILE A 29 -17.72 25.29 22.36
C ILE A 29 -18.42 24.69 23.57
N TYR A 30 -19.54 25.29 23.97
CA TYR A 30 -20.36 24.80 25.07
C TYR A 30 -21.59 24.08 24.54
N ASP A 31 -22.02 23.05 25.25
CA ASP A 31 -23.33 22.45 25.02
C ASP A 31 -24.43 23.38 25.54
N THR A 32 -25.48 23.52 24.74
CA THR A 32 -26.63 24.39 25.05
C THR A 32 -27.78 23.62 25.71
N GLN A 33 -27.66 22.28 25.83
CA GLN A 33 -28.67 21.40 26.45
C GLN A 33 -28.17 20.71 27.72
N ALA A 34 -27.38 21.39 28.57
CA ALA A 34 -27.04 20.84 29.87
C ALA A 34 -28.29 20.75 30.77
N ASP A 35 -28.63 19.54 31.20
CA ASP A 35 -29.81 19.19 32.03
C ASP A 35 -29.85 19.97 33.36
N ASP A 36 -28.69 20.48 33.80
CA ASP A 36 -28.48 21.15 35.09
C ASP A 36 -28.35 22.69 35.00
N GLY A 37 -28.50 23.27 33.81
CA GLY A 37 -28.49 24.74 33.60
C GLY A 37 -27.11 25.41 33.57
N GLU A 38 -26.01 24.67 33.77
CA GLU A 38 -24.64 25.18 33.60
C GLU A 38 -24.06 24.81 32.22
N PRO A 39 -23.40 25.74 31.51
CA PRO A 39 -22.84 25.46 30.20
C PRO A 39 -21.69 24.46 30.30
N GLN A 40 -21.88 23.25 29.77
CA GLN A 40 -20.84 22.21 29.76
C GLN A 40 -19.93 22.39 28.54
N LEU A 41 -18.62 22.49 28.76
CA LEU A 41 -17.66 22.56 27.67
C LEU A 41 -17.65 21.23 26.88
N ARG A 42 -17.91 21.32 25.57
CA ARG A 42 -17.95 20.18 24.64
C ARG A 42 -16.65 20.01 23.85
N GLY A 43 -15.97 21.11 23.55
CA GLY A 43 -14.79 21.07 22.68
C GLY A 43 -14.32 22.47 22.32
N TYR A 44 -13.54 22.57 21.25
CA TYR A 44 -12.98 23.84 20.79
C TYR A 44 -13.16 24.00 19.29
N ARG A 45 -13.26 25.25 18.86
CA ARG A 45 -13.25 25.64 17.46
C ARG A 45 -11.93 26.34 17.17
N VAL A 46 -11.09 25.73 16.35
CA VAL A 46 -9.73 26.15 16.04
C VAL A 46 -9.69 26.75 14.64
N ALA A 47 -9.45 28.06 14.54
CA ALA A 47 -9.35 28.79 13.29
C ALA A 47 -7.91 28.82 12.73
N LEU A 48 -7.20 27.69 12.85
CA LEU A 48 -5.84 27.46 12.36
C LEU A 48 -5.84 26.35 11.31
N PRO A 49 -5.10 26.51 10.21
CA PRO A 49 -5.01 25.49 9.17
C PRO A 49 -4.31 24.23 9.69
N VAL A 50 -4.80 23.07 9.28
CA VAL A 50 -4.19 21.77 9.60
C VAL A 50 -3.06 21.49 8.60
N PRO A 51 -1.84 21.17 9.04
CA PRO A 51 -0.77 20.75 8.14
C PRO A 51 -1.10 19.38 7.51
N GLY A 52 -0.77 19.21 6.23
CA GLY A 52 -0.94 17.94 5.55
C GLY A 52 0.00 16.85 6.12
N GLY A 53 -0.39 15.59 5.95
CA GLY A 53 0.42 14.43 6.36
C GLY A 53 0.12 13.87 7.74
N LEU A 54 -0.83 14.44 8.47
CA LEU A 54 -1.35 13.89 9.72
C LEU A 54 -2.51 12.92 9.44
N HIS A 55 -2.44 11.71 10.00
CA HIS A 55 -3.50 10.70 9.91
C HIS A 55 -4.68 11.06 10.81
N ARG A 56 -4.38 11.56 12.02
CA ARG A 56 -5.38 12.05 12.97
C ARG A 56 -4.90 13.33 13.63
N PRO A 57 -5.20 14.50 13.06
CA PRO A 57 -4.77 15.78 13.61
C PRO A 57 -5.28 16.00 15.04
N ARG A 58 -4.35 16.37 15.93
CA ARG A 58 -4.61 16.74 17.31
C ARG A 58 -4.05 18.13 17.61
N PHE A 59 -4.93 19.04 17.99
CA PHE A 59 -4.55 20.40 18.39
C PHE A 59 -3.92 20.42 19.78
N ASP A 60 -2.71 20.94 19.86
CA ASP A 60 -1.99 21.16 21.11
C ASP A 60 -2.25 22.58 21.62
N ARG A 61 -3.17 22.69 22.58
CA ARG A 61 -3.55 23.97 23.20
C ARG A 61 -2.41 24.56 24.02
N GLU A 62 -1.68 23.73 24.74
CA GLU A 62 -0.59 24.18 25.62
C GLU A 62 0.53 24.79 24.78
N ALA A 63 0.91 24.13 23.67
CA ALA A 63 1.87 24.69 22.73
C ALA A 63 1.41 26.02 22.11
N TYR A 64 0.11 26.19 21.86
CA TYR A 64 -0.44 27.43 21.32
C TYR A 64 -0.46 28.56 22.36
N ASP A 65 -0.87 28.26 23.60
CA ASP A 65 -0.91 29.24 24.70
C ASP A 65 0.51 29.73 25.02
N VAL A 66 1.50 28.82 25.09
CA VAL A 66 2.92 29.18 25.29
C VAL A 66 3.45 30.07 24.16
N HIS A 67 3.05 29.81 22.91
CA HIS A 67 3.45 30.66 21.78
C HIS A 67 2.80 32.06 21.86
N LEU A 68 1.54 32.15 22.28
CA LEU A 68 0.88 33.44 22.50
C LEU A 68 1.57 34.26 23.59
N GLU A 69 1.89 33.64 24.72
CA GLU A 69 2.65 34.30 25.81
C GLU A 69 4.02 34.79 25.32
N ALA A 70 4.73 33.96 24.54
CA ALA A 70 6.01 34.35 23.95
C ALA A 70 5.87 35.52 22.95
N LEU A 71 4.78 35.56 22.19
CA LEU A 71 4.50 36.64 21.25
C LEU A 71 4.18 37.95 21.98
N GLU A 72 3.40 37.88 23.06
CA GLU A 72 3.10 39.05 23.91
C GLU A 72 4.38 39.60 24.55
N ALA A 73 5.22 38.73 25.12
CA ALA A 73 6.52 39.12 25.67
C ALA A 73 7.42 39.76 24.60
N TYR A 74 7.46 39.19 23.38
CA TYR A 74 8.19 39.77 22.26
C TYR A 74 7.66 41.16 21.86
N THR A 75 6.34 41.37 21.86
CA THR A 75 5.77 42.68 21.54
C THR A 75 6.10 43.74 22.59
N ASP A 76 6.13 43.36 23.87
CA ASP A 76 6.53 44.24 24.96
C ASP A 76 8.03 44.59 24.87
N ASP A 77 8.88 43.59 24.61
CA ASP A 77 10.32 43.78 24.42
C ASP A 77 10.61 44.66 23.20
N LEU A 78 9.87 44.48 22.10
CA LEU A 78 9.99 45.30 20.90
C LEU A 78 9.55 46.74 21.17
N ALA A 79 8.43 46.95 21.87
CA ALA A 79 7.98 48.29 22.25
C ALA A 79 8.99 48.99 23.16
N ALA A 80 9.59 48.27 24.10
CA ALA A 80 10.65 48.79 24.96
C ALA A 80 11.91 49.16 24.14
N TRP A 81 12.32 48.29 23.21
CA TRP A 81 13.47 48.53 22.31
C TRP A 81 13.24 49.73 21.38
N GLU A 82 12.04 49.87 20.81
CA GLU A 82 11.66 51.02 19.98
C GLU A 82 11.61 52.34 20.77
N GLY A 83 11.31 52.26 22.08
CA GLY A 83 11.30 53.40 22.99
C GLY A 83 12.69 53.88 23.42
N LEU A 84 13.75 53.07 23.21
CA LEU A 84 15.12 53.48 23.53
C LEU A 84 15.68 54.49 22.50
N PRO A 85 16.52 55.45 22.95
CA PRO A 85 17.29 56.31 22.06
C PRO A 85 18.13 55.47 21.09
N GLU A 86 18.29 55.93 19.85
CA GLU A 86 19.00 55.19 18.79
C GLU A 86 20.44 54.83 19.19
N ASP A 87 21.10 55.66 20.00
CA ASP A 87 22.47 55.45 20.49
C ASP A 87 22.58 54.33 21.56
N GLU A 88 21.48 54.00 22.22
CA GLU A 88 21.37 52.95 23.25
C GLU A 88 20.65 51.70 22.73
N ARG A 89 20.18 51.75 21.48
CA ARG A 89 19.47 50.67 20.81
C ARG A 89 20.48 49.63 20.34
N GLY A 90 20.54 48.51 21.06
CA GLY A 90 21.28 47.31 20.62
C GLY A 90 20.55 46.56 19.50
N ASP A 91 20.87 45.28 19.34
CA ASP A 91 20.17 44.42 18.39
C ASP A 91 18.68 44.29 18.73
N PRO A 92 17.78 44.22 17.73
CA PRO A 92 16.35 44.08 17.96
C PRO A 92 16.03 42.73 18.64
N PRO A 93 14.95 42.68 19.45
CA PRO A 93 14.49 41.42 20.00
C PRO A 93 14.16 40.43 18.88
N THR A 94 14.36 39.15 19.16
CA THR A 94 14.11 38.07 18.19
C THR A 94 12.68 37.57 18.35
N ALA A 95 11.95 37.46 17.24
CA ALA A 95 10.60 36.93 17.25
C ALA A 95 10.58 35.45 17.67
N PRO A 96 9.57 35.00 18.44
CA PRO A 96 9.45 33.60 18.82
C PRO A 96 9.16 32.72 17.61
N ASP A 97 9.76 31.53 17.59
CA ASP A 97 9.45 30.52 16.57
C ASP A 97 7.97 30.12 16.64
N THR A 98 7.37 29.84 15.49
CA THR A 98 5.99 29.32 15.41
C THR A 98 6.02 27.79 15.47
N PRO A 99 5.71 27.16 16.62
CA PRO A 99 5.70 25.70 16.69
C PRO A 99 4.52 25.12 15.91
N ALA A 100 4.60 23.82 15.60
CA ALA A 100 3.48 23.10 15.03
C ALA A 100 2.41 22.89 16.11
N PHE A 101 1.31 23.64 16.04
CA PHE A 101 0.16 23.48 16.96
C PHE A 101 -0.68 22.24 16.69
N TRP A 102 -0.39 21.53 15.59
CA TRP A 102 -1.04 20.28 15.23
C TRP A 102 -0.05 19.13 15.35
N THR A 103 -0.42 18.15 16.14
CA THR A 103 0.35 16.93 16.39
C THR A 103 -0.40 15.72 15.87
N GLU A 104 0.31 14.61 15.67
CA GLU A 104 -0.31 13.34 15.35
C GLU A 104 -0.99 12.78 16.60
N GLY A 105 -2.27 12.44 16.48
CA GLY A 105 -3.09 11.88 17.54
C GLY A 105 -3.05 10.35 17.59
N LEU A 106 -2.50 9.69 16.58
CA LEU A 106 -2.30 8.24 16.53
C LEU A 106 -0.86 7.86 16.93
N THR A 107 -0.71 6.68 17.52
CA THR A 107 0.63 6.11 17.70
C THR A 107 1.18 5.57 16.37
N PRO A 108 2.51 5.42 16.24
CA PRO A 108 3.11 4.82 15.04
C PRO A 108 2.52 3.44 14.69
N GLU A 109 2.17 2.65 15.70
CA GLU A 109 1.58 1.31 15.52
C GLU A 109 0.15 1.40 14.96
N GLU A 110 -0.64 2.37 15.41
CA GLU A 110 -1.98 2.60 14.88
C GLU A 110 -1.92 3.09 13.42
N ILE A 111 -0.94 3.92 13.09
CA ILE A 111 -0.68 4.35 11.71
C ILE A 111 -0.29 3.16 10.82
N GLU A 112 0.56 2.26 11.32
CA GLU A 112 0.93 1.05 10.59
C GLU A 112 -0.29 0.13 10.37
N ALA A 113 -1.18 0.01 11.37
CA ALA A 113 -2.43 -0.75 11.24
C ALA A 113 -3.42 -0.14 10.23
N LEU A 114 -3.33 1.17 9.96
CA LEU A 114 -4.10 1.84 8.90
C LEU A 114 -3.53 1.60 7.51
N GLN A 115 -2.28 1.17 7.38
CA GLN A 115 -1.77 0.75 6.09
C GLN A 115 -2.57 -0.48 5.66
N PRO A 116 -3.10 -0.51 4.42
CA PRO A 116 -3.72 -1.72 3.91
C PRO A 116 -2.65 -2.80 3.96
N GLY A 117 -2.79 -3.74 4.91
CA GLY A 117 -1.99 -4.96 4.93
C GLY A 117 -2.04 -5.61 3.55
N PRO A 118 -1.07 -6.51 3.22
CA PRO A 118 -0.97 -7.09 1.90
C PRO A 118 -2.34 -7.59 1.46
N SER A 119 -2.93 -6.87 0.49
CA SER A 119 -4.32 -7.07 0.13
C SER A 119 -4.44 -8.50 -0.34
N LYS A 120 -5.33 -9.28 0.28
CA LYS A 120 -5.59 -10.64 -0.18
C LYS A 120 -5.91 -10.53 -1.68
N PRO A 121 -5.20 -11.28 -2.55
CA PRO A 121 -5.38 -11.13 -4.00
C PRO A 121 -6.86 -11.27 -4.31
N SER A 122 -7.36 -10.35 -5.13
CA SER A 122 -8.75 -10.31 -5.53
C SER A 122 -9.15 -11.66 -6.14
N PRO A 123 -10.45 -12.02 -6.14
CA PRO A 123 -10.91 -13.26 -6.78
C PRO A 123 -10.47 -13.40 -8.24
N ILE A 124 -10.35 -12.26 -8.96
CA ILE A 124 -9.88 -12.24 -10.35
C ILE A 124 -8.39 -12.59 -10.43
N GLU A 125 -7.56 -12.02 -9.56
CA GLU A 125 -6.11 -12.32 -9.53
C GLU A 125 -5.85 -13.77 -9.13
N GLN A 126 -6.63 -14.33 -8.20
CA GLN A 126 -6.57 -15.76 -7.87
C GLN A 126 -6.95 -16.63 -9.06
N LEU A 127 -8.06 -16.32 -9.73
CA LEU A 127 -8.48 -17.05 -10.93
C LEU A 127 -7.45 -16.93 -12.07
N GLN A 128 -6.78 -15.79 -12.21
CA GLN A 128 -5.70 -15.63 -13.18
C GLN A 128 -4.51 -16.54 -12.84
N ALA A 129 -4.07 -16.54 -11.58
CA ALA A 129 -3.00 -17.43 -11.13
C ALA A 129 -3.35 -18.91 -11.37
N ASP A 130 -4.57 -19.33 -11.02
CA ASP A 130 -5.03 -20.70 -11.23
C ASP A 130 -5.10 -21.05 -12.72
N ASN A 131 -5.59 -20.15 -13.57
CA ASN A 131 -5.59 -20.35 -15.02
C ASN A 131 -4.18 -20.48 -15.58
N THR A 132 -3.22 -19.68 -15.11
CA THR A 132 -1.82 -19.81 -15.58
C THR A 132 -1.20 -21.15 -15.20
N LEU A 133 -1.52 -21.66 -14.00
CA LEU A 133 -1.06 -22.99 -13.57
C LEU A 133 -1.71 -24.11 -14.41
N LEU A 134 -3.01 -24.02 -14.66
CA LEU A 134 -3.71 -25.00 -15.50
C LEU A 134 -3.21 -25.00 -16.94
N LEU A 135 -2.90 -23.83 -17.51
CA LEU A 135 -2.33 -23.73 -18.85
C LEU A 135 -0.92 -24.35 -18.92
N LEU A 136 -0.11 -24.19 -17.88
CA LEU A 136 1.21 -24.80 -17.81
C LEU A 136 1.13 -26.33 -17.73
N ASP A 137 0.24 -26.87 -16.89
CA ASP A 137 0.01 -28.32 -16.77
C ASP A 137 -0.55 -28.91 -18.08
N LEU A 138 -1.45 -28.19 -18.75
CA LEU A 138 -1.95 -28.59 -20.06
C LEU A 138 -0.83 -28.64 -21.11
N ALA A 139 0.06 -27.65 -21.12
CA ALA A 139 1.20 -27.65 -22.04
C ALA A 139 2.17 -28.82 -21.77
N GLU A 140 2.43 -29.12 -20.49
CA GLU A 140 3.29 -30.25 -20.11
C GLU A 140 2.68 -31.61 -20.49
N THR A 141 1.38 -31.79 -20.23
CA THR A 141 0.67 -33.02 -20.57
C THR A 141 0.60 -33.24 -22.07
N GLN A 142 0.37 -32.18 -22.86
CA GLN A 142 0.41 -32.25 -24.33
C GLN A 142 1.81 -32.60 -24.85
N ALA A 143 2.87 -32.04 -24.27
CA ALA A 143 4.24 -32.38 -24.64
C ALA A 143 4.56 -33.86 -24.38
N ARG A 144 4.14 -34.39 -23.22
CA ARG A 144 4.30 -35.83 -22.91
C ARG A 144 3.51 -36.72 -23.88
N GLN A 145 2.29 -36.31 -24.26
CA GLN A 145 1.49 -37.05 -25.24
C GLN A 145 2.17 -37.07 -26.60
N ALA A 146 2.61 -35.91 -27.11
CA ALA A 146 3.30 -35.82 -28.39
C ALA A 146 4.61 -36.63 -28.42
N GLN A 147 5.32 -36.71 -27.30
CA GLN A 147 6.49 -37.57 -27.17
C GLN A 147 6.11 -39.06 -27.21
N ALA A 148 5.09 -39.47 -26.46
CA ALA A 148 4.63 -40.86 -26.44
C ALA A 148 4.13 -41.32 -27.83
N GLU A 149 3.46 -40.45 -28.58
CA GLU A 149 3.04 -40.72 -29.95
C GLU A 149 4.24 -40.91 -30.89
N GLN A 150 5.28 -40.08 -30.75
CA GLN A 150 6.52 -40.25 -31.52
C GLN A 150 7.24 -41.55 -31.18
N ASP A 151 7.37 -41.89 -29.90
CA ASP A 151 7.99 -43.14 -29.45
C ASP A 151 7.22 -44.35 -29.96
N ASN A 152 5.89 -44.29 -29.95
CA ASN A 152 5.04 -45.35 -30.50
C ASN A 152 5.26 -45.51 -32.02
N ALA A 153 5.30 -44.40 -32.76
CA ALA A 153 5.57 -44.43 -34.20
C ALA A 153 6.97 -45.03 -34.52
N LEU A 154 7.99 -44.70 -33.72
CA LEU A 154 9.33 -45.28 -33.85
C LEU A 154 9.34 -46.78 -33.55
N GLN A 155 8.59 -47.23 -32.54
CA GLN A 155 8.46 -48.65 -32.25
C GLN A 155 7.77 -49.40 -33.40
N LEU A 156 6.70 -48.84 -33.97
CA LEU A 156 6.01 -49.43 -35.12
C LEU A 156 6.93 -49.54 -36.35
N LEU A 157 7.74 -48.51 -36.62
CA LEU A 157 8.74 -48.56 -37.70
C LEU A 157 9.78 -49.66 -37.45
N THR A 158 10.28 -49.77 -36.22
CA THR A 158 11.25 -50.80 -35.85
C THR A 158 10.67 -52.21 -36.01
N ILE A 159 9.41 -52.42 -35.61
CA ILE A 159 8.70 -53.69 -35.78
C ILE A 159 8.60 -54.03 -37.27
N ALA A 160 8.18 -53.07 -38.11
CA ALA A 160 8.06 -53.29 -39.55
C ALA A 160 9.42 -53.64 -40.21
N GLU A 161 10.52 -53.00 -39.79
CA GLU A 161 11.86 -53.32 -40.26
C GLU A 161 12.30 -54.75 -39.87
N LEU A 162 12.00 -55.16 -38.63
CA LEU A 162 12.31 -56.51 -38.14
C LEU A 162 11.49 -57.57 -38.88
N GLU A 163 10.21 -57.32 -39.11
CA GLU A 163 9.34 -58.22 -39.89
C GLU A 163 9.85 -58.38 -41.32
N CYS A 164 10.29 -57.29 -41.97
CA CYS A 164 10.88 -57.35 -43.31
C CYS A 164 12.16 -58.18 -43.33
N ARG A 165 13.07 -57.98 -42.37
CA ARG A 165 14.30 -58.78 -42.24
C ARG A 165 13.98 -60.26 -42.00
N GLN A 166 13.02 -60.55 -41.12
CA GLN A 166 12.61 -61.92 -40.84
C GLN A 166 12.10 -62.59 -42.13
N GLN A 167 11.20 -61.92 -42.86
CA GLN A 167 10.66 -62.44 -44.11
C GLN A 167 11.77 -62.71 -45.15
N GLN A 168 12.76 -61.82 -45.24
CA GLN A 168 13.92 -62.02 -46.11
C GLN A 168 14.72 -63.26 -45.70
N THR A 169 15.01 -63.43 -44.40
CA THR A 169 15.75 -64.61 -43.92
C THR A 169 14.98 -65.92 -44.15
N GLU A 170 13.65 -65.88 -44.03
CA GLU A 170 12.79 -67.04 -44.33
C GLU A 170 12.82 -67.38 -45.83
N GLN A 171 12.81 -66.38 -46.71
CA GLN A 171 12.97 -66.56 -48.16
C GLN A 171 14.34 -67.13 -48.52
N ASP A 172 15.42 -66.60 -47.95
CA ASP A 172 16.78 -67.08 -48.17
C ASP A 172 16.93 -68.54 -47.71
N TYR A 173 16.37 -68.89 -46.54
CA TYR A 173 16.36 -70.25 -46.04
C TYR A 173 15.58 -71.20 -46.95
N ALA A 174 14.40 -70.80 -47.43
CA ALA A 174 13.62 -71.59 -48.38
C ALA A 174 14.36 -71.82 -49.71
N ALA A 175 15.07 -70.80 -50.20
CA ALA A 175 15.89 -70.91 -51.40
C ALA A 175 17.07 -71.90 -51.22
N LEU A 176 17.73 -71.87 -50.05
CA LEU A 176 18.79 -72.83 -49.72
C LEU A 176 18.28 -74.27 -49.63
N LEU A 177 17.12 -74.49 -49.01
CA LEU A 177 16.49 -75.82 -48.94
C LEU A 177 16.17 -76.37 -50.34
N LEU A 178 15.67 -75.52 -51.24
CA LEU A 178 15.39 -75.91 -52.63
C LEU A 178 16.68 -76.30 -53.37
N ALA A 179 17.74 -75.50 -53.26
CA ALA A 179 19.03 -75.76 -53.89
C ALA A 179 19.68 -77.06 -53.38
N LEU A 180 19.53 -77.37 -52.08
CA LEU A 180 20.02 -78.62 -51.50
C LEU A 180 19.25 -79.83 -52.07
N ALA A 181 17.92 -79.73 -52.17
CA ALA A 181 17.08 -80.76 -52.76
C ALA A 181 17.39 -81.01 -54.24
N GLU A 182 17.71 -79.97 -55.00
CA GLU A 182 18.13 -80.11 -56.41
C GLU A 182 19.55 -80.69 -56.55
N GLY A 183 20.44 -80.42 -55.60
CA GLY A 183 21.81 -80.94 -55.57
C GLY A 183 21.92 -82.43 -55.21
N GLU A 184 21.01 -82.96 -54.37
CA GLU A 184 20.95 -84.38 -53.99
C GLU A 184 20.32 -85.29 -55.07
N VAL A 185 19.77 -84.73 -56.16
CA VAL A 185 19.09 -85.47 -57.24
C VAL A 185 20.02 -85.75 -58.45
N ARG A 186 21.34 -85.53 -58.33
CA ARG A 186 22.35 -85.90 -59.35
C ARG A 186 23.28 -87.01 -58.89
#